data_AF-A0A212D4R0-F1
#
_entry.id   AF-A0A212D4R0-F1
#
_cell.length_a   1.000
_cell.length_b   1.000
_cell.length_c   1.000
_cell.angle_alpha   90.00
_cell.angle_beta   90.00
_cell.angle_gamma   90.00
#
_symmetry.space_group_name_H-M   'P 1'
#
loop_
_entity.id
_entity.type
_entity.pdbx_description
1 polymer ?
#
loop_
_entity_poly.entity_id
_entity_poly.type
_entity_poly.pdbx_seq_one_letter_code
_entity_poly.pdbx_strand_id
1 'polypeptide(L)' 'MVSCLDLGKKVLIVYAHQEPRSFNGALKDVAVAELSQQGCSVTKHAESTVGSTPGGWQPA' A
#
# COMPACT_ATOMS: atom_id res chain seq x y z
N MET A 1 12.03 -3.95 -14.75
CA MET A 1 11.59 -4.71 -13.56
C MET A 1 11.72 -3.78 -12.38
N VAL A 2 10.62 -3.42 -11.71
CA VAL A 2 10.74 -2.71 -10.42
C VAL A 2 11.37 -3.72 -9.47
N SER A 3 12.40 -3.30 -8.74
CA SER A 3 13.00 -4.12 -7.69
C SER A 3 13.42 -3.18 -6.57
N CYS A 4 12.99 -3.48 -5.34
CA CYS A 4 13.45 -2.78 -4.15
C CYS A 4 14.85 -3.25 -3.74
N LEU A 5 15.81 -3.18 -4.68
CA LEU A 5 17.23 -3.55 -4.50
C LEU A 5 17.94 -2.83 -3.35
N ASP A 6 17.31 -1.78 -2.79
CA ASP A 6 17.81 -1.08 -1.62
C ASP A 6 16.97 -1.47 -0.39
N LEU A 7 17.64 -2.05 0.60
CA LEU A 7 17.13 -2.36 1.94
C LEU A 7 16.52 -1.10 2.58
N GLY A 8 15.22 -0.88 2.40
CA GLY A 8 14.50 0.21 3.07
C GLY A 8 13.49 1.00 2.26
N LYS A 9 13.20 0.63 0.99
CA LYS A 9 12.14 1.34 0.23
C LYS A 9 10.76 1.12 0.86
N LYS A 10 10.18 2.23 1.33
CA LYS A 10 8.81 2.28 1.87
C LYS A 10 7.86 2.66 0.75
N VAL A 11 6.83 1.84 0.53
CA VAL A 11 5.81 2.07 -0.51
C VAL A 11 4.46 2.29 0.15
N LEU A 12 3.80 3.38 -0.23
CA LEU A 12 2.46 3.71 0.21
C LEU A 12 1.46 3.42 -0.92
N ILE A 13 0.52 2.52 -0.67
CA ILE A 13 -0.58 2.23 -1.60
C ILE A 13 -1.85 2.86 -1.04
N VAL A 14 -2.30 3.93 -1.69
CA VAL A 14 -3.59 4.58 -1.40
C VAL A 14 -4.66 3.99 -2.29
N TYR A 15 -5.69 3.42 -1.68
CA TYR A 15 -6.80 2.77 -2.36
C TYR A 15 -8.10 3.54 -2.11
N ALA A 16 -8.59 4.22 -3.14
CA ALA A 16 -9.81 5.03 -3.09
C ALA A 16 -10.96 4.35 -3.85
N HIS A 17 -11.36 3.16 -3.39
CA HIS A 17 -12.54 2.47 -3.92
C HIS A 17 -13.23 1.70 -2.79
N GLN A 18 -14.55 1.82 -2.69
CA GLN A 18 -15.29 1.35 -1.51
C GLN A 18 -15.58 -0.16 -1.55
N GLU A 19 -15.57 -0.77 -2.75
CA GLU A 19 -15.86 -2.19 -2.95
C GLU A 19 -14.57 -3.04 -2.93
N PRO A 20 -14.34 -3.88 -1.91
CA PRO A 20 -13.11 -4.67 -1.77
C PRO A 20 -13.00 -5.81 -2.80
N ARG A 21 -14.12 -6.25 -3.39
CA ARG A 21 -14.16 -7.25 -4.48
C ARG A 21 -14.24 -6.63 -5.87
N SER A 22 -13.86 -5.37 -6.01
CA SER A 22 -13.71 -4.72 -7.32
C SER A 22 -12.42 -5.17 -8.01
N PHE A 23 -12.35 -4.91 -9.31
CA PHE A 23 -11.12 -5.03 -10.09
C PHE A 23 -9.95 -4.27 -9.45
N ASN A 24 -10.19 -3.06 -8.95
CA ASN A 24 -9.17 -2.27 -8.26
C ASN A 24 -8.73 -2.94 -6.95
N GLY A 25 -9.64 -3.65 -6.26
CA GLY A 25 -9.31 -4.44 -5.07
C GLY A 25 -8.33 -5.57 -5.39
N ALA A 26 -8.58 -6.31 -6.47
CA ALA A 26 -7.67 -7.34 -6.95
C ALA A 26 -6.30 -6.78 -7.35
N LEU A 27 -6.25 -5.63 -8.03
CA LEU A 27 -5.00 -4.97 -8.40
C LEU A 27 -4.18 -4.51 -7.20
N LYS A 28 -4.84 -3.98 -6.15
CA LYS A 28 -4.17 -3.64 -4.89
C LYS A 28 -3.47 -4.85 -4.29
N ASP A 29 -4.15 -6.00 -4.27
CA ASP A 29 -3.60 -7.22 -3.66
C ASP A 29 -2.41 -7.78 -4.47
N VAL A 30 -2.49 -7.75 -5.80
CA VAL A 30 -1.36 -8.10 -6.69
C VAL A 30 -0.17 -7.17 -6.46
N ALA A 31 -0.41 -5.84 -6.43
CA ALA A 31 0.66 -4.87 -6.22
C ALA A 31 1.36 -5.05 -4.86
N VAL A 32 0.60 -5.34 -3.80
CA VAL A 32 1.18 -5.65 -2.48
C VAL A 32 2.03 -6.91 -2.54
N ALA A 33 1.54 -7.97 -3.17
CA ALA A 33 2.25 -9.25 -3.24
C ALA A 33 3.59 -9.11 -3.97
N GLU A 34 3.59 -8.47 -5.13
CA GLU A 34 4.80 -8.26 -5.94
C GLU A 34 5.84 -7.39 -5.21
N LEU A 35 5.42 -6.26 -4.64
CA LEU A 35 6.32 -5.36 -3.93
C LEU A 35 6.88 -6.01 -2.66
N SER A 36 6.09 -6.83 -1.96
CA SER A 36 6.56 -7.58 -0.79
C SER A 36 7.60 -8.63 -1.19
N GLN A 37 7.37 -9.36 -2.28
CA GLN A 37 8.34 -10.34 -2.80
C GLN A 37 9.65 -9.69 -3.25
N GLN A 38 9.60 -8.44 -3.69
CA GLN A 38 10.77 -7.65 -4.07
C GLN A 38 11.50 -7.01 -2.87
N GLY A 39 11.05 -7.25 -1.63
CA GLY A 39 11.69 -6.73 -0.42
C GLY A 39 11.29 -5.31 -0.02
N CYS A 40 10.22 -4.77 -0.60
CA CYS A 40 9.70 -3.45 -0.22
C CYS A 40 8.87 -3.53 1.08
N SER A 41 8.95 -2.50 1.91
CA SER A 41 8.04 -2.33 3.05
C SER A 41 6.76 -1.62 2.59
N VAL A 42 5.67 -2.37 2.45
CA VAL A 42 4.40 -1.85 1.88
C VAL A 42 3.42 -1.47 2.99
N THR A 43 2.93 -0.23 2.97
CA THR A 43 1.83 0.26 3.83
C THR A 43 0.60 0.53 2.96
N LYS A 44 -0.56 0.00 3.36
CA LYS A 44 -1.84 0.20 2.67
C LYS A 44 -2.69 1.21 3.43
N HIS A 45 -3.25 2.21 2.75
CA HIS A 45 -4.34 3.02 3.28
C HIS A 45 -5.56 2.87 2.37
N ALA A 46 -6.67 2.42 2.94
CA ALA A 46 -7.95 2.37 2.26
C ALA A 46 -8.78 3.58 2.67
N GLU A 47 -9.32 4.30 1.69
CA GLU A 47 -10.29 5.36 1.93
C GLU A 47 -11.68 4.74 2.14
N SER A 48 -11.85 4.14 3.32
CA SER A 48 -13.14 3.88 3.96
C SER A 48 -13.10 4.23 5.46
N THR A 49 -11.97 4.75 5.95
CA THR A 49 -11.79 5.22 7.33
C THR A 49 -10.84 6.43 7.34
N VAL A 50 -11.21 7.52 6.65
CA VAL A 50 -10.65 8.84 6.97
C VAL A 50 -11.25 9.24 8.31
N GLY A 51 -10.56 8.88 9.38
CA GLY A 51 -10.95 9.21 10.74
C GLY A 51 -10.60 8.10 11.72
N SER A 52 -9.31 7.93 12.04
CA SER A 52 -8.81 7.51 13.37
C SER A 52 -7.31 7.25 13.35
N THR A 53 -6.49 8.31 13.27
CA THR A 53 -5.21 8.34 13.99
C THR A 53 -4.94 9.77 14.47
N PRO A 54 -4.94 10.04 15.79
CA PRO A 54 -4.28 11.22 16.33
C PRO A 54 -2.77 10.95 16.28
N GLY A 55 -2.14 11.35 15.17
CA GLY A 55 -0.75 11.02 14.88
C GLY A 55 -0.59 10.82 13.38
N GLY A 56 -0.59 11.94 12.64
CA GLY A 56 -0.38 11.96 11.20
C GLY A 56 0.90 11.22 10.85
N TRP A 57 0.79 10.29 9.91
CA TRP A 57 1.91 9.53 9.41
C TRP A 57 2.96 10.47 8.80
N GLN A 58 4.16 10.52 9.38
CA GLN A 58 5.33 11.18 8.81
C GLN A 58 6.22 10.11 8.16
N PRO A 59 6.42 10.14 6.84
CA PRO A 59 7.58 9.44 6.28
C PRO A 59 8.85 10.14 6.79
N ALA A 60 9.86 9.35 7.12
CA ALA A 60 11.19 9.85 7.48
C ALA A 60 11.82 10.63 6.33
#